data_AF-A0AAW5SET4-F1
#
_entry.id   AF-A0AAW5SET4-F1
#
_cell.length_a   1.000
_cell.length_b   1.000
_cell.length_c   1.000
_cell.angle_alpha   90.00
_cell.angle_beta   90.00
_cell.angle_gamma   90.00
#
_symmetry.space_group_name_H-M   'P 1'
#
loop_
_entity.id
_entity.type
_entity.pdbx_description
1 polymer ?
#
loop_
_entity_poly.entity_id
_entity_poly.type
_entity_poly.pdbx_seq_one_letter_code
_entity_poly.pdbx_strand_id
1 'polypeptide(L)'
;MMPTDGAGKIAKAEARIKDLAYQIFKASMLHTQLLCAREGCLDIDWRTALIETTARPIDDIAVDHQQIRERAAREVANMPDADWEPDMKAGWRASLEAWYTASKNCLDDMEELEKQTRAEAGKPVDDITERYAMERDLHTASYRAGLTAGGLATDWYQWLLNRVKQWPNTNRRDSQLAEMEEPGYRQKLQQLPPYWALERH
;
A
#
# COMPACT_ATOMS: atom_id res chain seq x y z
N MET A 1 -14.47 -33.86 -35.68
CA MET A 1 -14.95 -33.34 -34.37
C MET A 1 -13.72 -33.07 -33.51
N MET A 2 -13.27 -31.82 -33.50
CA MET A 2 -12.13 -31.21 -32.77
C MET A 2 -12.46 -29.70 -32.73
N PRO A 3 -11.96 -28.85 -31.83
CA PRO A 3 -11.69 -28.98 -30.40
C PRO A 3 -12.36 -27.80 -29.63
N THR A 4 -13.54 -27.99 -29.03
CA THR A 4 -14.25 -26.91 -28.29
C THR A 4 -13.65 -26.61 -26.91
N ASP A 5 -12.84 -27.52 -26.37
CA ASP A 5 -12.24 -27.41 -25.03
C ASP A 5 -11.08 -26.38 -24.96
N GLY A 6 -10.37 -26.15 -26.08
CA GLY A 6 -9.25 -25.22 -26.13
C GLY A 6 -9.67 -23.74 -26.03
N ALA A 7 -10.69 -23.34 -26.78
CA ALA A 7 -11.18 -21.96 -26.77
C ALA A 7 -11.77 -21.55 -25.41
N GLY A 8 -12.49 -22.46 -24.74
CA GLY A 8 -13.03 -22.22 -23.40
C GLY A 8 -11.93 -22.07 -22.34
N LYS A 9 -10.85 -22.87 -22.43
CA LYS A 9 -9.69 -22.76 -21.54
C LYS A 9 -8.93 -21.44 -21.73
N ILE A 10 -8.76 -21.00 -22.98
CA ILE A 10 -8.10 -19.72 -23.30
C ILE A 10 -8.92 -18.55 -22.74
N ALA A 11 -10.23 -18.50 -23.00
CA ALA A 11 -11.09 -17.43 -22.49
C ALA A 11 -11.10 -17.36 -20.95
N LYS A 12 -11.07 -18.51 -20.28
CA LYS A 12 -10.97 -18.57 -18.81
C LYS A 12 -9.64 -18.02 -18.31
N ALA A 13 -8.53 -18.36 -18.97
CA ALA A 13 -7.21 -17.85 -18.61
C ALA A 13 -7.11 -16.34 -18.83
N GLU A 14 -7.65 -15.82 -19.93
CA GLU A 14 -7.70 -14.38 -20.20
C GLU A 14 -8.52 -13.62 -19.16
N ALA A 15 -9.70 -14.12 -18.81
CA ALA A 15 -10.52 -13.53 -17.76
C ALA A 15 -9.79 -13.50 -16.41
N ARG A 16 -9.03 -14.56 -16.11
CA ARG A 16 -8.23 -14.66 -14.89
C ARG A 16 -7.09 -13.66 -14.86
N ILE A 17 -6.35 -13.50 -15.95
CA ILE A 17 -5.29 -12.50 -16.08
C ILE A 17 -5.85 -11.08 -15.88
N LYS A 18 -7.01 -10.79 -16.49
CA LYS A 18 -7.68 -9.49 -16.35
C LYS A 18 -8.11 -9.21 -14.91
N ASP A 19 -8.63 -10.23 -14.21
CA ASP A 19 -9.01 -10.13 -12.79
C ASP A 19 -7.79 -9.89 -11.89
N LEU A 20 -6.70 -10.64 -12.07
CA LEU A 20 -5.46 -10.42 -11.31
C LEU A 20 -4.89 -9.02 -11.55
N ALA A 21 -4.84 -8.57 -12.81
CA ALA A 21 -4.40 -7.22 -13.14
C ALA A 21 -5.25 -6.14 -12.44
N TYR A 22 -6.58 -6.32 -12.43
CA TYR A 22 -7.50 -5.42 -11.73
C TYR A 22 -7.19 -5.35 -10.23
N GLN A 23 -7.04 -6.49 -9.56
CA GLN A 23 -6.76 -6.53 -8.12
C GLN A 23 -5.40 -5.92 -7.78
N ILE A 24 -4.36 -6.19 -8.59
CA ILE A 24 -3.03 -5.60 -8.42
C ILE A 24 -3.09 -4.07 -8.52
N PHE A 25 -3.76 -3.53 -9.55
CA PHE A 25 -3.89 -2.08 -9.68
C PHE A 25 -4.67 -1.46 -8.52
N LYS A 26 -5.78 -2.09 -8.11
CA LYS A 26 -6.59 -1.61 -6.98
C LYS A 26 -5.75 -1.53 -5.70
N ALA A 27 -5.06 -2.62 -5.34
CA ALA A 27 -4.26 -2.68 -4.13
C ALA A 27 -3.07 -1.70 -4.18
N SER A 28 -2.38 -1.60 -5.32
CA SER A 28 -1.26 -0.66 -5.50
C SER A 28 -1.71 0.80 -5.37
N MET A 29 -2.85 1.16 -5.97
CA MET A 29 -3.38 2.52 -5.90
C MET A 29 -3.74 2.90 -4.46
N LEU A 30 -4.44 2.02 -3.74
CA LEU A 30 -4.77 2.24 -2.32
C LEU A 30 -3.50 2.37 -1.48
N HIS A 31 -2.51 1.50 -1.69
CA HIS A 31 -1.25 1.56 -0.97
C HIS A 31 -0.55 2.92 -1.16
N THR A 32 -0.51 3.44 -2.40
CA THR A 32 0.03 4.79 -2.66
C THR A 32 -0.72 5.88 -1.88
N GLN A 33 -2.06 5.84 -1.83
CA GLN A 33 -2.82 6.85 -1.08
C GLN A 33 -2.55 6.76 0.43
N LEU A 34 -2.39 5.55 0.97
CA LEU A 34 -2.05 5.34 2.38
C LEU A 34 -0.64 5.85 2.71
N LEU A 35 0.33 5.69 1.82
CA LEU A 35 1.65 6.30 1.98
C LEU A 35 1.57 7.83 1.97
N CYS A 36 0.85 8.41 1.00
CA CYS A 36 0.64 9.84 0.92
C CYS A 36 -0.08 10.39 2.16
N ALA A 37 -1.06 9.64 2.68
CA ALA A 37 -1.79 10.02 3.87
C ALA A 37 -0.84 10.13 5.06
N ARG A 38 -0.01 9.11 5.29
CA ARG A 38 0.92 9.07 6.42
C ARG A 38 1.99 10.15 6.36
N GLU A 39 2.44 10.49 5.16
CA GLU A 39 3.43 11.56 4.93
C GLU A 39 2.79 12.96 4.99
N GLY A 40 1.46 13.06 5.04
CA GLY A 40 0.74 14.32 5.06
C GLY A 40 0.70 15.03 3.70
N CYS A 41 0.94 14.31 2.61
CA CYS A 41 0.92 14.81 1.24
C CYS A 41 -0.31 14.37 0.42
N LEU A 42 -1.27 13.67 1.06
CA LEU A 42 -2.54 13.33 0.43
C LEU A 42 -3.40 14.59 0.26
N ASP A 43 -3.80 14.86 -0.98
CA ASP A 43 -4.66 15.99 -1.32
C ASP A 43 -6.09 15.80 -0.79
N ILE A 44 -6.78 16.89 -0.49
CA ILE A 44 -8.19 16.87 -0.08
C ILE A 44 -9.09 16.29 -1.17
N ASP A 45 -8.73 16.48 -2.45
CA ASP A 45 -9.47 15.98 -3.61
C ASP A 45 -8.88 14.68 -4.19
N TRP A 46 -8.08 13.94 -3.42
CA TRP A 46 -7.32 12.77 -3.88
C TRP A 46 -8.15 11.75 -4.66
N ARG A 47 -9.43 11.57 -4.30
CA ARG A 47 -10.37 10.67 -4.99
C ARG A 47 -10.60 11.09 -6.43
N THR A 48 -10.82 12.38 -6.67
CA THR A 48 -10.96 12.96 -8.01
C THR A 48 -9.63 12.91 -8.76
N ALA A 49 -8.53 13.33 -8.11
CA ALA A 49 -7.20 13.33 -8.71
C ALA A 49 -6.77 11.91 -9.15
N LEU A 50 -7.12 10.87 -8.39
CA LEU A 50 -6.86 9.47 -8.73
C LEU A 50 -7.59 9.06 -10.02
N ILE A 51 -8.88 9.39 -10.13
CA ILE A 51 -9.67 9.09 -11.33
C ILE A 51 -9.11 9.83 -12.55
N GLU A 52 -8.82 11.13 -12.42
CA GLU A 52 -8.30 11.94 -13.53
C GLU A 52 -6.92 11.48 -13.99
N THR A 53 -6.02 11.17 -13.05
CA THR A 53 -4.66 10.70 -13.37
C THR A 53 -4.70 9.36 -14.07
N THR A 54 -5.60 8.46 -13.66
CA THR A 54 -5.70 7.13 -14.26
C THR A 54 -6.44 7.13 -15.59
N ALA A 55 -7.33 8.09 -15.85
CA ALA A 55 -7.98 8.29 -17.15
C ALA A 55 -7.01 8.80 -18.24
N ARG A 56 -5.85 9.36 -17.85
CA ARG A 56 -4.81 9.72 -18.82
C ARG A 56 -4.21 8.44 -19.41
N PRO A 57 -4.23 8.27 -20.75
CA PRO A 57 -3.61 7.13 -21.39
C PRO A 57 -2.12 7.11 -21.07
N ILE A 58 -1.60 5.95 -20.71
CA ILE A 58 -0.16 5.70 -20.70
C ILE A 58 0.20 5.20 -22.09
N ASP A 59 1.25 5.76 -22.68
CA ASP A 59 1.77 5.25 -23.95
C ASP A 59 2.21 3.79 -23.79
N ASP A 60 2.07 2.98 -24.84
CA ASP A 60 2.50 1.57 -24.89
C ASP A 60 1.80 0.57 -23.96
N ILE A 61 0.63 0.89 -23.38
CA ILE A 61 -0.21 -0.10 -22.70
C ILE A 61 -1.41 -0.53 -23.54
N ALA A 62 -1.79 -1.82 -23.45
CA ALA A 62 -2.99 -2.32 -24.12
C ALA A 62 -4.25 -1.60 -23.61
N VAL A 63 -5.19 -1.30 -24.52
CA VAL A 63 -6.47 -0.62 -24.20
C VAL A 63 -7.22 -1.33 -23.07
N ASP A 64 -7.25 -2.66 -23.08
CA ASP A 64 -7.87 -3.46 -22.01
C ASP A 64 -7.21 -3.21 -20.64
N HIS A 65 -5.89 -3.08 -20.58
CA HIS A 65 -5.19 -2.75 -19.33
C HIS A 65 -5.51 -1.33 -18.86
N GLN A 66 -5.64 -0.38 -19.78
CA GLN A 66 -6.05 0.99 -19.44
C GLN A 66 -7.47 1.02 -18.84
N GLN A 67 -8.43 0.30 -19.44
CA GLN A 67 -9.79 0.18 -18.90
C GLN A 67 -9.82 -0.49 -17.52
N ILE A 68 -8.97 -1.51 -17.30
CA ILE A 68 -8.83 -2.18 -16.01
C ILE A 68 -8.30 -1.20 -14.95
N ARG A 69 -7.28 -0.40 -15.28
CA ARG A 69 -6.71 0.63 -14.39
C ARG A 69 -7.76 1.66 -14.00
N GLU A 70 -8.51 2.19 -14.96
CA GLU A 70 -9.58 3.16 -14.69
C GLU A 70 -10.67 2.58 -13.81
N ARG A 71 -11.05 1.31 -14.02
CA ARG A 71 -12.02 0.61 -13.18
C ARG A 71 -11.50 0.49 -11.74
N ALA A 72 -10.24 0.08 -11.57
CA ALA A 72 -9.62 -0.05 -10.25
C ALA A 72 -9.57 1.31 -9.52
N ALA A 73 -9.21 2.38 -10.24
CA ALA A 73 -9.18 3.74 -9.69
C ALA A 73 -10.55 4.21 -9.20
N ARG A 74 -11.60 4.00 -9.99
CA ARG A 74 -12.98 4.31 -9.60
C ARG A 74 -13.42 3.52 -8.37
N GLU A 75 -13.03 2.26 -8.27
CA GLU A 75 -13.36 1.44 -7.10
C GLU A 75 -12.68 1.98 -5.83
N VAL A 76 -11.38 2.30 -5.89
CA VAL A 76 -10.65 2.89 -4.76
C VAL A 76 -11.24 4.26 -4.39
N ALA A 77 -11.51 5.12 -5.37
CA ALA A 77 -12.09 6.45 -5.15
C ALA A 77 -13.52 6.42 -4.60
N ASN A 78 -14.23 5.28 -4.67
CA ASN A 78 -15.58 5.09 -4.13
C ASN A 78 -15.62 4.25 -2.84
N MET A 79 -14.46 3.93 -2.25
CA MET A 79 -14.44 3.26 -0.94
C MET A 79 -15.13 4.13 0.12
N PRO A 80 -15.70 3.57 1.21
CA PRO A 80 -16.23 4.39 2.30
C PRO A 80 -15.18 5.36 2.83
N ASP A 81 -15.60 6.56 3.21
CA ASP A 81 -14.72 7.54 3.86
C ASP A 81 -14.10 6.93 5.12
N ALA A 82 -12.80 7.13 5.29
CA ALA A 82 -12.05 6.61 6.42
C ALA A 82 -11.38 7.73 7.22
N ASP A 83 -11.26 7.55 8.54
CA ASP A 83 -10.76 8.58 9.47
C ASP A 83 -9.34 9.09 9.18
N TRP A 84 -8.55 8.35 8.39
CA TRP A 84 -7.23 8.78 7.95
C TRP A 84 -7.25 9.77 6.79
N GLU A 85 -8.39 9.96 6.14
CA GLU A 85 -8.53 10.89 5.02
C GLU A 85 -8.49 12.36 5.47
N PRO A 86 -8.08 13.29 4.59
CA PRO A 86 -8.25 14.72 4.83
C PRO A 86 -9.70 15.09 5.18
N ASP A 87 -9.88 16.17 5.93
CA ASP A 87 -11.18 16.75 6.32
C ASP A 87 -12.12 15.92 7.20
N MET A 88 -11.78 14.65 7.51
CA MET A 88 -12.58 13.82 8.40
C MET A 88 -12.60 14.32 9.85
N LYS A 89 -11.55 15.06 10.27
CA LYS A 89 -11.43 15.66 11.61
C LYS A 89 -11.65 14.65 12.75
N ALA A 90 -11.23 13.40 12.52
CA ALA A 90 -11.35 12.31 13.49
C ALA A 90 -10.38 12.45 14.68
N GLY A 91 -9.42 13.38 14.59
CA GLY A 91 -8.34 13.55 15.55
C GLY A 91 -7.21 12.55 15.33
N TRP A 92 -6.02 12.91 15.80
CA TRP A 92 -4.79 12.27 15.33
C TRP A 92 -4.72 10.79 15.64
N ARG A 93 -5.30 10.38 16.78
CA ARG A 93 -5.26 9.01 17.25
C ARG A 93 -6.15 8.11 16.38
N ALA A 94 -7.39 8.51 16.16
CA ALA A 94 -8.33 7.76 15.34
C ALA A 94 -7.83 7.66 13.90
N SER A 95 -7.34 8.77 13.33
CA SER A 95 -6.73 8.78 11.99
C SER A 95 -5.54 7.84 11.88
N LEU A 96 -4.62 7.84 12.86
CA LEU A 96 -3.45 6.96 12.86
C LEU A 96 -3.81 5.47 13.01
N GLU A 97 -4.78 5.14 13.86
CA GLU A 97 -5.26 3.77 14.06
C GLU A 97 -6.01 3.25 12.81
N ALA A 98 -6.84 4.09 12.20
CA ALA A 98 -7.53 3.78 10.95
C ALA A 98 -6.55 3.58 9.80
N TRP A 99 -5.56 4.48 9.66
CA TRP A 99 -4.49 4.36 8.67
C TRP A 99 -3.70 3.06 8.83
N TYR A 100 -3.30 2.74 10.05
CA TYR A 100 -2.49 1.54 10.31
C TYR A 100 -3.27 0.26 10.04
N THR A 101 -4.57 0.25 10.36
CA THR A 101 -5.45 -0.88 10.05
C THR A 101 -5.62 -1.06 8.55
N ALA A 102 -5.92 0.01 7.81
CA ALA A 102 -6.04 -0.03 6.36
C ALA A 102 -4.72 -0.46 5.69
N SER A 103 -3.59 0.05 6.18
CA SER A 103 -2.25 -0.27 5.65
C SER A 103 -1.86 -1.73 5.85
N LYS A 104 -2.19 -2.34 7.00
CA LYS A 104 -1.97 -3.78 7.20
C LYS A 104 -2.82 -4.61 6.25
N ASN A 105 -4.12 -4.34 6.18
CA ASN A 105 -5.04 -5.07 5.32
C ASN A 105 -4.59 -4.97 3.85
N CYS A 106 -4.17 -3.76 3.42
CA CYS A 106 -3.65 -3.56 2.07
C CYS A 106 -2.38 -4.38 1.79
N LEU A 107 -1.43 -4.45 2.75
CA LEU A 107 -0.24 -5.29 2.58
C LEU A 107 -0.58 -6.79 2.56
N ASP A 108 -1.54 -7.23 3.37
CA ASP A 108 -2.01 -8.62 3.40
C ASP A 108 -2.65 -9.01 2.05
N ASP A 109 -3.52 -8.13 1.50
CA ASP A 109 -4.14 -8.31 0.19
C ASP A 109 -3.09 -8.35 -0.93
N MET A 110 -2.13 -7.42 -0.91
CA MET A 110 -1.04 -7.38 -1.91
C MET A 110 -0.16 -8.63 -1.86
N GLU A 111 0.18 -9.12 -0.66
CA GLU A 111 0.94 -10.36 -0.49
C GLU A 111 0.22 -11.54 -1.11
N GLU A 112 -1.07 -11.72 -0.79
CA GLU A 112 -1.87 -12.84 -1.29
C GLU A 112 -2.02 -12.78 -2.82
N LEU A 113 -2.30 -11.60 -3.37
CA LEU A 113 -2.42 -11.40 -4.81
C LEU A 113 -1.12 -11.73 -5.55
N GLU A 114 0.02 -11.34 -4.99
CA GLU A 114 1.30 -11.62 -5.61
C GLU A 114 1.68 -13.09 -5.52
N LYS A 115 1.43 -13.74 -4.38
CA LYS A 115 1.59 -15.19 -4.22
C LYS A 115 0.74 -15.95 -5.23
N GLN A 116 -0.52 -15.57 -5.38
CA GLN A 116 -1.45 -16.17 -6.32
C GLN A 116 -0.97 -16.00 -7.77
N THR A 117 -0.60 -14.78 -8.15
CA THR A 117 -0.09 -14.47 -9.51
C THR A 117 1.18 -15.29 -9.82
N ARG A 118 2.08 -15.40 -8.84
CA ARG A 118 3.36 -16.10 -9.02
C ARG A 118 3.19 -17.62 -9.02
N ALA A 119 2.28 -18.15 -8.21
CA ALA A 119 1.90 -19.56 -8.20
C ALA A 119 1.24 -19.97 -9.53
N GLU A 120 0.37 -19.13 -10.10
CA GLU A 120 -0.21 -19.37 -11.44
C GLU A 120 0.86 -19.38 -12.54
N ALA A 121 1.93 -18.61 -12.38
CA ALA A 121 3.10 -18.65 -13.25
C ALA A 121 4.09 -19.81 -12.95
N GLY A 122 3.79 -20.69 -12.00
CA GLY A 122 4.65 -21.81 -11.60
C GLY A 122 5.98 -21.39 -10.96
N LYS A 123 6.04 -20.18 -10.39
CA LYS A 123 7.24 -19.60 -9.77
C LYS A 123 7.19 -19.75 -8.24
N PRO A 124 8.35 -19.87 -7.56
CA PRO A 124 8.40 -19.99 -6.10
C PRO A 124 7.89 -18.72 -5.42
N VAL A 125 7.33 -18.80 -4.20
CA VAL A 125 6.67 -17.67 -3.52
C VAL A 125 7.29 -17.25 -2.19
N ASP A 126 8.32 -17.96 -1.70
CA ASP A 126 8.84 -17.75 -0.34
C ASP A 126 9.41 -16.34 -0.12
N ASP A 127 10.10 -15.79 -1.12
CA ASP A 127 10.67 -14.44 -1.07
C ASP A 127 9.61 -13.34 -0.98
N ILE A 128 8.38 -13.62 -1.42
CA ILE A 128 7.25 -12.69 -1.28
C ILE A 128 6.92 -12.52 0.21
N THR A 129 6.82 -13.63 0.94
CA THR A 129 6.49 -13.61 2.38
C THR A 129 7.53 -12.84 3.17
N GLU A 130 8.82 -13.07 2.89
CA GLU A 130 9.91 -12.36 3.53
C GLU A 130 9.85 -10.85 3.23
N ARG A 131 9.58 -10.47 1.97
CA ARG A 131 9.47 -9.06 1.59
C ARG A 131 8.33 -8.35 2.30
N TYR A 132 7.12 -8.93 2.31
CA TYR A 132 5.99 -8.30 2.99
C TYR A 132 6.15 -8.31 4.52
N ALA A 133 6.89 -9.25 5.11
CA ALA A 133 7.25 -9.17 6.52
C ALA A 133 8.11 -7.93 6.83
N MET A 134 9.06 -7.58 5.96
CA MET A 134 9.88 -6.36 6.09
C MET A 134 9.03 -5.09 5.90
N GLU A 135 8.12 -5.05 4.94
CA GLU A 135 7.20 -3.91 4.75
C GLU A 135 6.28 -3.70 5.96
N ARG A 136 5.75 -4.79 6.55
CA ARG A 136 4.95 -4.71 7.78
C ARG A 136 5.76 -4.15 8.95
N ASP A 137 7.05 -4.48 9.05
CA ASP A 137 7.93 -3.88 10.07
C ASP A 137 8.02 -2.36 9.89
N LEU A 138 8.15 -1.87 8.65
CA LEU A 138 8.21 -0.44 8.35
C LEU A 138 6.90 0.28 8.67
N HIS A 139 5.76 -0.29 8.28
CA HIS A 139 4.45 0.27 8.62
C HIS A 139 4.20 0.28 10.12
N THR A 140 4.62 -0.78 10.83
CA THR A 140 4.55 -0.85 12.30
C THR A 140 5.43 0.21 12.96
N ALA A 141 6.64 0.42 12.46
CA ALA A 141 7.53 1.47 12.95
C ALA A 141 6.94 2.86 12.72
N SER A 142 6.37 3.11 11.55
CA SER A 142 5.70 4.36 11.21
C SER A 142 4.48 4.63 12.09
N TYR A 143 3.70 3.60 12.42
CA TYR A 143 2.62 3.67 13.39
C TYR A 143 3.13 4.05 14.79
N ARG A 144 4.14 3.35 15.30
CA ARG A 144 4.75 3.65 16.61
C ARG A 144 5.38 5.05 16.66
N ALA A 145 6.00 5.49 15.56
CA ALA A 145 6.52 6.85 15.43
C ALA A 145 5.41 7.90 15.48
N GLY A 146 4.25 7.62 14.87
CA GLY A 146 3.05 8.44 14.96
C GLY A 146 2.51 8.54 16.40
N LEU A 147 2.51 7.43 17.15
CA LEU A 147 2.14 7.44 18.57
C LEU A 147 3.07 8.34 19.38
N THR A 148 4.38 8.28 19.15
CA THR A 148 5.36 9.17 19.81
C THR A 148 5.13 10.63 19.43
N ALA A 149 4.83 10.92 18.16
CA ALA A 149 4.49 12.27 17.72
C ALA A 149 3.19 12.80 18.38
N GLY A 150 2.23 11.92 18.65
CA GLY A 150 1.01 12.22 19.42
C GLY A 150 1.21 12.29 20.94
N GLY A 151 2.45 12.19 21.45
CA GLY A 151 2.79 12.33 22.87
C GLY A 151 2.87 11.01 23.66
N LEU A 152 2.67 9.85 23.02
CA LEU A 152 2.81 8.54 23.65
C LEU A 152 4.21 8.00 23.42
N ALA A 153 5.07 8.08 24.44
CA ALA A 153 6.45 7.61 24.34
C ALA A 153 6.52 6.14 23.89
N THR A 154 7.09 5.90 22.70
CA THR A 154 7.44 4.58 22.21
C THR A 154 8.91 4.53 21.80
N ASP A 155 9.51 3.35 21.87
CA ASP A 155 10.89 3.05 21.47
C ASP A 155 11.02 2.69 19.98
N TRP A 156 10.12 3.22 19.13
CA TRP A 156 9.92 2.79 17.75
C TRP A 156 11.21 2.62 16.92
N TYR A 157 12.18 3.52 17.10
CA TYR A 157 13.44 3.47 16.37
C TYR A 157 14.29 2.27 16.77
N GLN A 158 14.43 2.00 18.07
CA GLN A 158 15.18 0.84 18.57
C GLN A 158 14.44 -0.45 18.24
N TRP A 159 13.12 -0.45 18.33
CA TRP A 159 12.29 -1.56 17.89
C TRP A 159 12.55 -1.89 16.41
N LEU A 160 12.49 -0.90 15.51
CA LEU A 160 12.75 -1.11 14.08
C LEU A 160 14.19 -1.57 13.84
N LEU A 161 15.17 -0.95 14.50
CA LEU A 161 16.59 -1.33 14.36
C LEU A 161 16.81 -2.81 14.69
N ASN A 162 16.19 -3.30 15.76
CA ASN A 162 16.29 -4.70 16.16
C ASN A 162 15.63 -5.65 15.16
N ARG A 163 14.53 -5.23 14.51
CA ARG A 163 13.85 -5.99 13.45
C ARG A 163 14.68 -6.05 12.17
N VAL A 164 15.14 -4.89 11.68
CA VAL A 164 15.95 -4.77 10.46
C VAL A 164 17.20 -5.65 10.53
N LYS A 165 17.90 -5.68 11.67
CA LYS A 165 19.08 -6.54 11.87
C LYS A 165 18.80 -8.04 11.67
N GLN A 166 17.56 -8.48 11.80
CA GLN A 166 17.13 -9.87 11.64
C GLN A 166 16.53 -10.17 10.26
N TRP A 167 16.42 -9.17 9.38
CA TRP A 167 15.86 -9.38 8.05
C TRP A 167 16.71 -10.35 7.22
N PRO A 168 16.09 -11.33 6.53
CA PRO A 168 16.81 -12.36 5.77
C PRO A 168 17.47 -11.78 4.50
N ASN A 169 16.88 -10.74 3.92
CA ASN A 169 17.42 -10.07 2.75
C ASN A 169 18.51 -9.04 3.15
N THR A 170 19.77 -9.46 3.04
CA THR A 170 20.95 -8.63 3.35
C THR A 170 20.97 -7.29 2.60
N ASN A 171 20.66 -7.27 1.30
CA ASN A 171 20.69 -6.02 0.52
C ASN A 171 19.65 -5.02 1.02
N ARG A 172 18.42 -5.48 1.27
CA ARG A 172 17.34 -4.64 1.80
C ARG A 172 17.63 -4.18 3.23
N ARG A 173 18.20 -5.06 4.06
CA ARG A 173 18.64 -4.77 5.42
C ARG A 173 19.69 -3.66 5.43
N ASP A 174 20.79 -3.84 4.71
CA ASP A 174 21.92 -2.92 4.75
C ASP A 174 21.51 -1.55 4.20
N SER A 175 20.66 -1.53 3.16
CA SER A 175 20.06 -0.29 2.65
C SER A 175 19.17 0.40 3.70
N GLN A 176 18.36 -0.36 4.46
CA GLN A 176 17.52 0.23 5.50
C GLN A 176 18.34 0.76 6.68
N LEU A 177 19.39 0.05 7.08
CA LEU A 177 20.28 0.49 8.16
C LEU A 177 20.96 1.81 7.79
N ALA A 178 21.44 1.93 6.54
CA ALA A 178 22.00 3.18 6.04
C ALA A 178 20.96 4.31 6.05
N GLU A 179 19.73 4.06 5.57
CA GLU A 179 18.65 5.07 5.61
C GLU A 179 18.31 5.51 7.05
N MET A 180 18.32 4.58 8.01
CA MET A 180 18.07 4.90 9.41
C MET A 180 19.14 5.79 10.04
N GLU A 181 20.37 5.74 9.53
CA GLU A 181 21.50 6.58 9.96
C GLU A 181 21.47 7.98 9.34
N GLU A 182 20.68 8.20 8.28
CA GLU A 182 20.58 9.50 7.62
C GLU A 182 20.09 10.61 8.56
N PRO A 183 20.68 11.82 8.50
CA PRO A 183 20.19 12.96 9.24
C PRO A 183 18.71 13.24 8.94
N GLY A 184 17.89 13.32 9.99
CA GLY A 184 16.47 13.62 9.84
C GLY A 184 15.57 12.41 9.64
N TYR A 185 16.09 11.18 9.52
CA TYR A 185 15.26 9.96 9.42
C TYR A 185 14.20 9.89 10.53
N ARG A 186 14.64 10.12 11.79
CA ARG A 186 13.73 10.15 12.94
C ARG A 186 12.67 11.22 12.85
N GLN A 187 13.05 12.42 12.43
CA GLN A 187 12.11 13.55 12.32
C GLN A 187 11.09 13.31 11.21
N LYS A 188 11.52 12.72 10.09
CA LYS A 188 10.65 12.38 8.95
C LYS A 188 9.57 11.37 9.34
N LEU A 189 9.89 10.35 10.15
CA LEU A 189 8.91 9.35 10.58
C LEU A 189 8.09 9.80 11.81
N GLN A 190 8.72 10.49 12.77
CA GLN A 190 8.09 10.90 14.03
C GLN A 190 7.37 12.25 13.90
N GLN A 191 6.42 12.29 12.97
CA GLN A 191 5.50 13.40 12.76
C GLN A 191 4.11 12.86 12.43
N LEU A 192 3.08 13.70 12.60
CA LEU A 192 1.71 13.43 12.19
C LEU A 192 1.34 14.37 11.04
N PRO A 193 0.58 13.90 10.04
CA PRO A 193 -0.08 14.76 9.07
C PRO A 193 -0.80 15.94 9.73
N PRO A 194 -0.61 17.19 9.25
CA PRO A 194 -1.22 18.36 9.89
C PRO A 194 -2.76 18.28 9.99
N TYR A 195 -3.42 17.69 8.99
CA TYR A 195 -4.88 17.56 8.97
C TYR A 195 -5.41 16.47 9.92
N TRP A 196 -4.57 15.56 10.43
CA TRP A 196 -4.94 14.63 11.50
C TRP A 196 -5.00 15.33 12.87
N ALA A 197 -4.28 16.44 13.05
CA ALA A 197 -4.26 17.18 14.32
C ALA A 197 -5.54 18.01 14.57
N LEU A 198 -6.45 18.10 13.61
CA LEU A 198 -7.69 18.85 13.72
C LEU A 198 -8.79 17.98 14.36
N GLU A 199 -9.34 18.41 15.49
CA GLU A 199 -10.49 17.77 16.14
C GLU A 199 -11.81 18.44 15.74
N ARG A 200 -12.89 17.65 15.67
CA ARG A 200 -14.25 18.17 15.50
C ARG A 200 -14.72 18.76 16.84
N HIS A 201 -14.94 20.07 16.89
CA HIS A 201 -15.57 20.75 18.04
C HIS A 201 -17.03 20.35 18.23
#